data_AF-A0A194RIU3-F1
#
_entry.id   AF-A0A194RIU3-F1
#
_cell.length_a   1.000
_cell.length_b   1.000
_cell.length_c   1.000
_cell.angle_alpha   90.00
_cell.angle_beta   90.00
_cell.angle_gamma   90.00
#
_symmetry.space_group_name_H-M   'P 1'
#
loop_
_entity.id
_entity.type
_entity.pdbx_description
1 polymer ?
#
loop_
_entity_poly.entity_id
_entity_poly.type
_entity_poly.pdbx_seq_one_letter_code
_entity_poly.pdbx_strand_id
1 'polypeptide(L)'
;MGGVGAQTQRARPSAIAGCGERMLTPRAARALPGARCPMARSADCGAAQTPITSVARMGLLSRCNTLTRQKTDVTIYSGAGPDCFTTCIPKNLFDPVGKSNDSSLTPPWTLPNKSTSLEAISIQNITNVCELKEKLNEIISAGKNYEHDISSCLKSLLNGSDQDIMLLCAQAISELAKCDIKRETYAQKEFVEPLLEIVSKDISAGTAELVKQCCRALGNLCCDCDTARNIILDNNGPAILLKLLTNTLGDVEKLAEIRLLTSKTLLNFAIGGKQFSESIVNEGVIDVQHKILLRESLKEVMNDEEVTTALLILSVINDNNPEVLFEPHINKIVLEVLQETSSIEVSELCVEHLLIQAEHEEVKSLVAREGGVQLLCARLEGLRARRAAGELAAPHPELDALAKQACDLIVIVLTGGGWWSQWWRWWRWWQRGGKG
;
A
#
# COMPACT_ATOMS: atom_id res chain seq x y z
N MET A 1 -4.72 69.64 12.76
CA MET A 1 -4.63 70.37 11.48
C MET A 1 -3.54 69.63 10.68
N GLY A 2 -3.85 68.61 9.88
CA GLY A 2 -4.37 68.64 8.50
C GLY A 2 -3.18 68.49 7.54
N GLY A 3 -3.11 67.65 6.49
CA GLY A 3 -3.98 66.65 5.85
C GLY A 3 -3.07 65.62 5.12
N VAL A 4 -3.49 64.37 4.93
CA VAL A 4 -4.03 63.74 3.70
C VAL A 4 -3.21 63.97 2.41
N GLY A 5 -2.77 62.86 1.80
CA GLY A 5 -2.32 62.82 0.39
C GLY A 5 -1.72 61.48 -0.01
N ALA A 6 -2.56 60.54 -0.44
CA ALA A 6 -2.16 59.28 -1.08
C ALA A 6 -1.71 59.52 -2.53
N GLN A 7 -0.74 58.74 -3.03
CA GLN A 7 -0.56 58.55 -4.47
C GLN A 7 0.01 57.17 -4.84
N THR A 8 -0.41 56.75 -6.01
CA THR A 8 -0.63 55.38 -6.47
C THR A 8 0.50 54.88 -7.38
N GLN A 9 0.60 53.56 -7.47
CA GLN A 9 1.39 52.72 -8.37
C GLN A 9 1.68 53.28 -9.77
N ARG A 10 2.88 52.97 -10.30
CA ARG A 10 3.12 52.53 -11.69
C ARG A 10 4.52 51.94 -11.83
N ALA A 11 4.60 50.63 -12.05
CA ALA A 11 5.79 49.93 -12.53
C ALA A 11 5.50 49.36 -13.93
N ARG A 12 6.31 49.77 -14.91
CA ARG A 12 6.48 49.20 -16.27
C ARG A 12 7.77 49.82 -16.85
N PRO A 13 8.33 49.29 -17.96
CA PRO A 13 8.86 47.94 -18.16
C PRO A 13 10.27 48.02 -18.79
N SER A 14 11.05 46.94 -18.78
CA SER A 14 12.19 46.82 -19.71
C SER A 14 12.29 45.41 -20.25
N ALA A 15 11.83 45.29 -21.49
CA ALA A 15 12.10 44.19 -22.40
C ALA A 15 13.52 44.30 -22.97
N ILE A 16 14.04 43.17 -23.47
CA ILE A 16 14.84 42.94 -24.70
C ILE A 16 15.19 41.43 -24.63
N ALA A 17 14.49 40.56 -25.38
CA ALA A 17 14.89 39.99 -26.69
C ALA A 17 16.26 39.30 -26.62
N GLY A 18 16.50 38.07 -27.06
CA GLY A 18 15.88 37.22 -28.08
C GLY A 18 17.02 36.38 -28.69
N CYS A 19 16.67 35.32 -29.43
CA CYS A 19 17.55 34.33 -30.08
C CYS A 19 18.19 33.30 -29.13
N GLY A 20 18.19 32.00 -29.40
CA GLY A 20 17.86 31.26 -30.61
C GLY A 20 18.70 29.98 -30.61
N GLU A 21 18.04 28.84 -30.80
CA GLU A 21 18.54 27.56 -31.32
C GLU A 21 19.98 27.13 -31.01
N ARG A 22 20.11 25.97 -30.35
CA ARG A 22 20.86 24.85 -30.94
C ARG A 22 20.56 23.50 -30.30
N MET A 23 20.13 22.58 -31.17
CA MET A 23 20.15 21.13 -30.97
C MET A 23 21.53 20.65 -30.54
N LEU A 24 21.57 19.72 -29.59
CA LEU A 24 22.69 18.81 -29.38
C LEU A 24 22.14 17.40 -29.08
N THR A 25 22.08 16.55 -30.10
CA THR A 25 22.53 15.15 -29.97
C THR A 25 24.08 15.18 -29.95
N PRO A 26 24.85 14.18 -29.44
CA PRO A 26 24.70 12.75 -29.75
C PRO A 26 25.17 11.73 -28.67
N ARG A 27 24.83 10.44 -28.84
CA ARG A 27 25.81 9.34 -29.07
C ARG A 27 25.15 7.97 -29.17
N ALA A 28 25.17 7.43 -30.38
CA ALA A 28 25.34 5.99 -30.60
C ALA A 28 26.85 5.68 -30.65
N ALA A 29 27.29 4.62 -29.98
CA ALA A 29 28.57 3.98 -30.26
C ALA A 29 28.40 2.46 -30.20
N ARG A 30 28.68 1.84 -31.35
CA ARG A 30 28.75 0.39 -31.58
C ARG A 30 29.91 -0.24 -30.80
N ALA A 31 29.75 -1.51 -30.44
CA ALA A 31 30.80 -2.51 -30.58
C ALA A 31 30.19 -3.89 -30.89
N LEU A 32 30.32 -4.33 -32.15
CA LEU A 32 30.43 -5.73 -32.54
C LEU A 32 31.86 -5.90 -33.07
N PRO A 33 32.51 -7.05 -32.84
CA PRO A 33 32.76 -7.99 -33.94
C PRO A 33 32.53 -9.45 -33.46
N GLY A 34 32.21 -10.46 -34.27
CA GLY A 34 32.13 -10.63 -35.71
C GLY A 34 32.53 -12.09 -36.05
N ALA A 35 31.72 -12.75 -36.90
CA ALA A 35 32.06 -13.89 -37.80
C ALA A 35 32.49 -15.24 -37.15
N ARG A 36 32.17 -16.46 -37.63
CA ARG A 36 31.54 -17.08 -38.84
C ARG A 36 31.31 -18.58 -38.46
N CYS A 37 30.11 -19.17 -38.66
CA CYS A 37 29.69 -20.18 -39.70
C CYS A 37 30.47 -21.54 -39.77
N PRO A 38 29.92 -22.68 -40.29
CA PRO A 38 28.54 -23.01 -40.72
C PRO A 38 28.04 -24.50 -40.55
N MET A 39 26.76 -24.73 -40.94
CA MET A 39 26.13 -25.92 -41.57
C MET A 39 25.82 -27.24 -40.81
N ALA A 40 24.52 -27.59 -40.75
CA ALA A 40 23.85 -28.81 -41.32
C ALA A 40 22.32 -28.69 -41.09
N ARG A 41 21.43 -28.63 -42.12
CA ARG A 41 20.62 -29.73 -42.74
C ARG A 41 20.05 -30.71 -41.70
N SER A 42 18.77 -31.12 -41.65
CA SER A 42 17.64 -31.24 -42.60
C SER A 42 16.38 -31.71 -41.85
N ALA A 43 15.17 -31.37 -42.31
CA ALA A 43 14.05 -32.30 -42.69
C ALA A 43 12.84 -32.08 -41.74
N ASP A 44 11.71 -31.51 -42.17
CA ASP A 44 10.60 -32.00 -43.02
C ASP A 44 9.37 -32.49 -42.20
N CYS A 45 8.19 -32.09 -42.70
CA CYS A 45 6.83 -32.59 -42.45
C CYS A 45 6.17 -32.28 -41.08
N GLY A 46 4.90 -31.85 -40.99
CA GLY A 46 3.83 -31.78 -41.98
C GLY A 46 2.59 -31.04 -41.43
N ALA A 47 1.72 -30.66 -42.36
CA ALA A 47 0.49 -29.92 -42.15
C ALA A 47 -0.70 -30.81 -41.76
N ALA A 48 -1.67 -30.25 -41.03
CA ALA A 48 -3.12 -30.53 -41.13
C ALA A 48 -3.86 -29.50 -40.25
N GLN A 49 -4.53 -28.49 -40.82
CA GLN A 49 -5.95 -28.46 -41.19
C GLN A 49 -6.95 -28.67 -40.02
N THR A 50 -7.69 -27.59 -39.76
CA THR A 50 -8.90 -27.44 -38.94
C THR A 50 -10.05 -28.38 -39.34
N PRO A 51 -11.10 -28.49 -38.52
CA PRO A 51 -12.30 -27.75 -38.89
C PRO A 51 -13.03 -27.04 -37.72
N ILE A 52 -13.84 -26.06 -38.16
CA ILE A 52 -14.76 -25.21 -37.42
C ILE A 52 -16.10 -25.94 -37.22
N THR A 53 -16.66 -25.82 -36.02
CA THR A 53 -18.11 -25.72 -35.67
C THR A 53 -18.18 -25.23 -34.22
N SER A 54 -19.20 -24.57 -33.66
CA SER A 54 -20.26 -23.65 -34.10
C SER A 54 -20.90 -23.13 -32.79
N VAL A 55 -21.17 -21.81 -32.72
CA VAL A 55 -22.30 -21.15 -32.02
C VAL A 55 -22.71 -21.66 -30.61
N ALA A 56 -22.48 -20.86 -29.57
CA ALA A 56 -23.36 -20.80 -28.40
C ALA A 56 -23.50 -19.35 -27.92
N ARG A 57 -24.75 -19.02 -27.60
CA ARG A 57 -25.35 -17.70 -27.38
C ARG A 57 -24.82 -16.97 -26.13
N MET A 58 -24.90 -15.64 -26.23
CA MET A 58 -24.96 -14.67 -25.13
C MET A 58 -25.92 -15.13 -24.02
N GLY A 59 -25.45 -15.05 -22.78
CA GLY A 59 -26.27 -14.97 -21.58
C GLY A 59 -25.69 -13.91 -20.68
N LEU A 60 -26.26 -12.69 -20.74
CA LEU A 60 -26.11 -11.69 -19.69
C LEU A 60 -26.68 -12.28 -18.39
N LEU A 61 -25.84 -12.44 -17.37
CA LEU A 61 -26.29 -12.63 -15.99
C LEU A 61 -25.90 -11.41 -15.18
N SER A 62 -26.87 -10.50 -15.09
CA SER A 62 -27.01 -9.51 -14.04
C SER A 62 -26.92 -10.20 -12.67
N ARG A 63 -25.92 -9.88 -11.85
CA ARG A 63 -25.91 -10.24 -10.44
C ARG A 63 -26.56 -9.11 -9.65
N CYS A 64 -27.80 -9.34 -9.22
CA CYS A 64 -28.44 -8.56 -8.18
C CYS A 64 -27.71 -8.74 -6.84
N ASN A 65 -27.45 -7.61 -6.18
CA ASN A 65 -26.94 -7.50 -4.83
C ASN A 65 -27.89 -8.12 -3.80
N THR A 66 -27.35 -9.00 -2.96
CA THR A 66 -27.87 -9.27 -1.62
C THR A 66 -26.74 -9.01 -0.62
N LEU A 67 -26.92 -7.96 0.17
CA LEU A 67 -26.07 -7.57 1.29
C LEU A 67 -26.06 -8.67 2.36
N THR A 68 -25.00 -9.46 2.38
CA THR A 68 -24.54 -10.17 3.57
C THR A 68 -23.08 -9.78 3.79
N ARG A 69 -22.82 -9.12 4.92
CA ARG A 69 -21.54 -8.59 5.39
C ARG A 69 -20.49 -9.72 5.37
N GLN A 70 -19.71 -9.83 4.30
CA GLN A 70 -18.50 -10.66 4.30
C GLN A 70 -17.49 -9.94 5.18
N LYS A 71 -17.06 -10.60 6.27
CA LYS A 71 -15.77 -10.26 6.87
C LYS A 71 -14.75 -10.40 5.73
N THR A 72 -14.10 -9.31 5.36
CA THR A 72 -12.93 -9.35 4.49
C THR A 72 -11.95 -10.32 5.15
N ASP A 73 -11.67 -11.42 4.48
CA ASP A 73 -10.64 -12.35 4.90
C ASP A 73 -9.30 -11.58 4.84
N VAL A 74 -8.55 -11.50 5.94
CA VAL A 74 -7.29 -10.74 6.04
C VAL A 74 -6.17 -11.68 6.51
N THR A 75 -4.99 -11.56 5.91
CA THR A 75 -3.75 -12.16 6.39
C THR A 75 -3.01 -11.16 7.28
N ILE A 76 -2.70 -11.55 8.51
CA ILE A 76 -1.98 -10.71 9.46
C ILE A 76 -0.49 -11.01 9.35
N TYR A 77 0.29 -10.03 8.90
CA TYR A 77 1.74 -10.11 8.88
C TYR A 77 2.30 -9.38 10.11
N SER A 78 3.04 -10.10 10.94
CA SER A 78 3.78 -9.53 12.07
C SER A 78 5.25 -9.85 11.90
N GLY A 79 6.08 -8.83 11.69
CA GLY A 79 7.52 -9.02 11.66
C GLY A 79 8.08 -9.53 13.01
N ALA A 80 9.17 -10.29 12.95
CA ALA A 80 9.89 -10.75 14.13
C ALA A 80 10.94 -9.70 14.54
N GLY A 81 10.66 -8.96 15.61
CA GLY A 81 11.59 -7.94 16.15
C GLY A 81 10.88 -6.81 16.91
N PRO A 82 11.62 -6.10 17.78
CA PRO A 82 11.09 -5.04 18.63
C PRO A 82 10.66 -3.78 17.88
N ASP A 83 10.97 -3.67 16.58
CA ASP A 83 10.60 -2.55 15.70
C ASP A 83 9.54 -2.92 14.65
N CYS A 84 9.07 -4.17 14.65
CA CYS A 84 8.16 -4.65 13.63
C CYS A 84 6.73 -4.13 13.83
N PHE A 85 6.11 -3.68 12.74
CA PHE A 85 4.69 -3.30 12.65
C PHE A 85 3.84 -4.51 12.24
N THR A 86 2.63 -4.63 12.78
CA THR A 86 1.65 -5.64 12.37
C THR A 86 0.73 -5.05 11.31
N THR A 87 0.87 -5.49 10.06
CA THR A 87 0.02 -5.07 8.95
C THR A 87 -1.00 -6.15 8.66
N CYS A 88 -2.25 -5.74 8.59
CA CYS A 88 -3.33 -6.52 8.04
C CYS A 88 -3.29 -6.37 6.50
N ILE A 89 -3.21 -7.47 5.74
CA ILE A 89 -3.27 -7.46 4.26
C ILE A 89 -4.52 -8.24 3.83
N PRO A 90 -5.43 -7.69 3.00
CA PRO A 90 -6.60 -8.43 2.52
C PRO A 90 -6.20 -9.71 1.75
N LYS A 91 -6.88 -10.85 1.98
CA LYS A 91 -6.54 -12.15 1.37
C LYS A 91 -6.72 -12.20 -0.15
N ASN A 92 -7.54 -11.32 -0.72
CA ASN A 92 -7.70 -11.22 -2.17
C ASN A 92 -6.38 -10.84 -2.90
N LEU A 93 -5.37 -10.38 -2.16
CA LEU A 93 -4.09 -9.96 -2.71
C LEU A 93 -3.05 -11.07 -2.91
N PHE A 94 -3.20 -12.27 -2.33
CA PHE A 94 -2.13 -13.28 -2.36
C PHE A 94 -2.59 -14.75 -2.33
N ASP A 95 -3.73 -15.10 -2.94
CA ASP A 95 -4.14 -16.51 -3.04
C ASP A 95 -3.88 -17.12 -4.43
N PRO A 96 -2.89 -18.03 -4.58
CA PRO A 96 -2.93 -19.00 -5.65
C PRO A 96 -4.05 -20.02 -5.41
N VAL A 97 -4.83 -20.27 -6.47
CA VAL A 97 -5.95 -21.21 -6.48
C VAL A 97 -5.52 -22.63 -6.07
N GLY A 98 -5.98 -23.05 -4.89
CA GLY A 98 -6.48 -24.41 -4.61
C GLY A 98 -5.56 -25.39 -3.86
N LYS A 99 -5.97 -25.79 -2.64
CA LYS A 99 -6.66 -27.08 -2.40
C LYS A 99 -7.03 -27.33 -0.93
N SER A 100 -8.33 -27.63 -0.77
CA SER A 100 -9.00 -28.58 0.14
C SER A 100 -8.69 -28.61 1.64
N ASN A 101 -9.74 -28.26 2.39
CA ASN A 101 -10.02 -28.69 3.76
C ASN A 101 -9.79 -30.19 3.94
N ASP A 102 -8.99 -30.56 4.94
CA ASP A 102 -9.09 -31.87 5.57
C ASP A 102 -9.10 -31.70 7.09
N SER A 103 -10.26 -32.02 7.66
CA SER A 103 -10.57 -31.98 9.08
C SER A 103 -10.03 -33.25 9.74
N SER A 104 -9.05 -33.11 10.65
CA SER A 104 -8.74 -34.18 11.60
C SER A 104 -8.34 -33.65 12.98
N LEU A 105 -9.25 -33.88 13.92
CA LEU A 105 -9.10 -34.20 15.34
C LEU A 105 -7.74 -33.90 16.01
N THR A 106 -7.72 -32.89 16.89
CA THR A 106 -6.74 -32.76 17.97
C THR A 106 -7.42 -32.87 19.35
N PRO A 107 -6.85 -33.61 20.31
CA PRO A 107 -7.48 -33.90 21.61
C PRO A 107 -7.39 -32.72 22.60
N PRO A 108 -8.19 -32.72 23.69
CA PRO A 108 -8.24 -31.62 24.64
C PRO A 108 -7.00 -31.64 25.54
N TRP A 109 -6.20 -30.58 25.49
CA TRP A 109 -5.16 -30.35 26.49
C TRP A 109 -5.80 -29.87 27.79
N THR A 110 -5.65 -30.70 28.82
CA THR A 110 -5.90 -30.38 30.22
C THR A 110 -4.89 -29.35 30.71
N LEU A 111 -5.38 -28.23 31.25
CA LEU A 111 -4.58 -27.26 32.00
C LEU A 111 -4.04 -27.90 33.29
N PRO A 112 -2.72 -27.84 33.57
CA PRO A 112 -2.24 -28.00 34.92
C PRO A 112 -2.36 -26.66 35.65
N ASN A 113 -3.33 -26.60 36.58
CA ASN A 113 -3.25 -25.69 37.71
C ASN A 113 -1.90 -25.91 38.43
N LYS A 114 -0.99 -24.95 38.33
CA LYS A 114 0.04 -24.73 39.35
C LYS A 114 0.28 -23.24 39.51
N SER A 115 -0.30 -22.75 40.59
CA SER A 115 0.07 -21.56 41.33
C SER A 115 1.59 -21.41 41.49
N THR A 116 2.13 -20.34 40.94
CA THR A 116 3.26 -19.60 41.51
C THR A 116 2.94 -18.11 41.45
N SER A 117 2.18 -17.67 42.44
CA SER A 117 2.13 -16.28 42.87
C SER A 117 3.47 -15.94 43.51
N LEU A 118 4.37 -15.24 42.82
CA LEU A 118 5.49 -14.50 43.40
C LEU A 118 6.09 -13.57 42.34
N GLU A 119 6.12 -12.28 42.68
CA GLU A 119 6.71 -11.14 41.94
C GLU A 119 5.96 -10.55 40.74
N ALA A 120 4.65 -10.32 40.90
CA ALA A 120 4.05 -9.16 40.24
C ALA A 120 4.59 -7.88 40.91
N ILE A 121 5.79 -7.43 40.52
CA ILE A 121 6.24 -6.08 40.84
C ILE A 121 5.21 -5.15 40.21
N SER A 122 4.27 -4.65 41.03
CA SER A 122 3.35 -3.60 40.62
C SER A 122 4.21 -2.43 40.20
N ILE A 123 4.29 -2.16 38.90
CA ILE A 123 5.00 -1.01 38.34
C ILE A 123 4.54 0.29 39.03
N GLN A 124 3.30 0.31 39.53
CA GLN A 124 2.74 1.37 40.38
C GLN A 124 3.54 1.69 41.67
N ASN A 125 4.37 0.75 42.15
CA ASN A 125 5.18 0.92 43.37
C ASN A 125 6.64 1.29 43.06
N ILE A 126 7.04 1.33 41.78
CA ILE A 126 8.39 1.72 41.38
C ILE A 126 8.47 3.25 41.43
N THR A 127 9.20 3.76 42.42
CA THR A 127 9.46 5.21 42.56
C THR A 127 10.73 5.66 41.83
N ASN A 128 11.57 4.71 41.43
CA ASN A 128 12.83 4.96 40.74
C ASN A 128 12.62 4.90 39.22
N VAL A 129 12.91 6.01 38.53
CA VAL A 129 12.77 6.13 37.07
C VAL A 129 13.64 5.11 36.34
N CYS A 130 14.83 4.77 36.85
CA CYS A 130 15.71 3.78 36.20
C CYS A 130 15.10 2.37 36.25
N GLU A 131 14.62 1.93 37.41
CA GLU A 131 13.95 0.63 37.57
C GLU A 131 12.67 0.55 36.72
N LEU A 132 11.94 1.67 36.60
CA LEU A 132 10.76 1.75 35.75
C LEU A 132 11.13 1.56 34.27
N LYS A 133 12.18 2.23 33.80
CA LYS A 133 12.70 2.07 32.44
C LYS A 133 13.13 0.64 32.17
N GLU A 134 13.84 -0.01 33.11
CA GLU A 134 14.24 -1.41 32.99
C GLU A 134 13.04 -2.35 32.86
N LYS A 135 12.00 -2.15 33.68
CA LYS A 135 10.77 -2.95 33.62
C LYS A 135 9.99 -2.75 32.33
N LEU A 136 9.89 -1.53 31.82
CA LEU A 136 9.27 -1.28 30.52
C LEU A 136 10.06 -1.96 29.38
N ASN A 137 11.39 -1.96 29.44
CA ASN A 137 12.21 -2.67 28.45
C ASN A 137 12.05 -4.19 28.52
N GLU A 138 11.86 -4.77 29.71
CA GLU A 138 11.52 -6.18 29.88
C GLU A 138 10.19 -6.53 29.20
N ILE A 139 9.16 -5.68 29.38
CA ILE A 139 7.85 -5.82 28.74
C ILE A 139 7.97 -5.73 27.21
N ILE A 140 8.71 -4.73 26.71
CA ILE A 140 8.95 -4.55 25.27
C ILE A 140 9.61 -5.80 24.69
N SER A 141 10.62 -6.34 25.38
CA SER A 141 11.36 -7.53 24.94
C SER A 141 10.48 -8.79 24.92
N ALA A 142 9.59 -8.95 25.90
CA ALA A 142 8.64 -10.06 25.94
C ALA A 142 7.49 -9.89 24.93
N GLY A 143 7.09 -8.64 24.69
CA GLY A 143 6.05 -8.22 23.76
C GLY A 143 4.76 -9.02 23.87
N LYS A 144 4.32 -9.62 22.75
CA LYS A 144 3.09 -10.42 22.71
C LYS A 144 3.08 -11.58 23.72
N ASN A 145 4.23 -12.06 24.17
CA ASN A 145 4.34 -13.16 25.14
C ASN A 145 4.33 -12.72 26.61
N TYR A 146 4.28 -11.42 26.91
CA TYR A 146 4.24 -10.94 28.30
C TYR A 146 2.93 -11.32 29.01
N GLU A 147 2.98 -12.09 30.10
CA GLU A 147 1.76 -12.72 30.65
C GLU A 147 0.94 -11.82 31.60
N HIS A 148 1.55 -10.77 32.15
CA HIS A 148 0.92 -9.97 33.20
C HIS A 148 0.11 -8.80 32.64
N ASP A 149 -1.04 -8.53 33.27
CA ASP A 149 -1.82 -7.32 32.98
C ASP A 149 -1.18 -6.11 33.66
N ILE A 150 -0.79 -5.15 32.83
CA ILE A 150 -0.15 -3.88 33.23
C ILE A 150 -0.92 -2.68 32.67
N SER A 151 -2.15 -2.89 32.18
CA SER A 151 -2.99 -1.88 31.54
C SER A 151 -3.17 -0.62 32.40
N SER A 152 -3.50 -0.80 33.68
CA SER A 152 -3.66 0.31 34.64
C SER A 152 -2.39 1.15 34.81
N CYS A 153 -1.22 0.50 34.77
CA CYS A 153 0.05 1.18 34.88
C CYS A 153 0.38 1.95 33.60
N LEU A 154 0.30 1.30 32.44
CA LEU A 154 0.56 1.94 31.16
C LEU A 154 -0.37 3.12 30.92
N LYS A 155 -1.64 3.03 31.33
CA LYS A 155 -2.61 4.13 31.30
C LYS A 155 -2.11 5.36 32.06
N SER A 156 -1.54 5.16 33.25
CA SER A 156 -1.06 6.25 34.08
C SER A 156 0.22 6.87 33.52
N LEU A 157 1.14 6.02 33.04
CA LEU A 157 2.44 6.45 32.51
C LEU A 157 2.34 7.16 31.15
N LEU A 158 1.43 6.70 30.28
CA LEU A 158 1.21 7.31 28.96
C LEU A 158 0.68 8.75 29.06
N ASN A 159 -0.06 9.06 30.12
CA ASN A 159 -0.56 10.41 30.43
C ASN A 159 0.43 11.25 31.26
N GLY A 160 1.65 10.75 31.47
CA GLY A 160 2.70 11.45 32.22
C GLY A 160 3.32 12.61 31.45
N SER A 161 4.29 13.28 32.08
CA SER A 161 5.06 14.38 31.48
C SER A 161 6.46 13.97 31.00
N ASP A 162 6.94 12.79 31.40
CA ASP A 162 8.28 12.30 31.05
C ASP A 162 8.26 11.63 29.67
N GLN A 163 8.90 12.28 28.69
CA GLN A 163 8.90 11.84 27.30
C GLN A 163 9.56 10.47 27.09
N ASP A 164 10.60 10.13 27.86
CA ASP A 164 11.26 8.83 27.74
C ASP A 164 10.35 7.71 28.24
N ILE A 165 9.64 7.96 29.33
CA ILE A 165 8.66 7.01 29.87
C ILE A 165 7.47 6.87 28.91
N MET A 166 6.95 7.97 28.36
CA MET A 166 5.89 7.93 27.35
C MET A 166 6.32 7.14 26.12
N LEU A 167 7.56 7.32 25.66
CA LEU A 167 8.14 6.58 24.54
C LEU A 167 8.16 5.07 24.81
N LEU A 168 8.70 4.66 25.96
CA LEU A 168 8.72 3.25 26.35
C LEU A 168 7.31 2.69 26.53
N CYS A 169 6.36 3.49 27.01
CA CYS A 169 4.96 3.07 27.12
C CYS A 169 4.31 2.85 25.75
N ALA A 170 4.50 3.78 24.81
CA ALA A 170 4.01 3.63 23.44
C ALA A 170 4.62 2.41 22.75
N GLN A 171 5.92 2.18 22.94
CA GLN A 171 6.61 1.00 22.43
C GLN A 171 6.08 -0.29 23.06
N ALA A 172 5.88 -0.33 24.38
CA ALA A 172 5.30 -1.48 25.07
C ALA A 172 3.88 -1.78 24.56
N ILE A 173 3.01 -0.77 24.42
CA ILE A 173 1.66 -0.94 23.86
C ILE A 173 1.74 -1.51 22.44
N SER A 174 2.66 -1.00 21.61
CA SER A 174 2.83 -1.49 20.24
C SER A 174 3.23 -2.97 20.19
N GLU A 175 4.09 -3.43 21.10
CA GLU A 175 4.52 -4.82 21.18
C GLU A 175 3.43 -5.74 21.74
N LEU A 176 2.69 -5.27 22.73
CA LEU A 176 1.59 -6.01 23.34
C LEU A 176 0.43 -6.19 22.35
N ALA A 177 0.09 -5.15 21.57
CA ALA A 177 -1.01 -5.16 20.59
C ALA A 177 -0.78 -6.07 19.36
N LYS A 178 0.40 -6.69 19.25
CA LYS A 178 0.65 -7.77 18.27
C LYS A 178 -0.15 -9.05 18.60
N CYS A 179 -0.60 -9.21 19.85
CA CYS A 179 -1.53 -10.25 20.27
C CYS A 179 -2.97 -9.73 20.18
N ASP A 180 -3.86 -10.54 19.63
CA ASP A 180 -5.31 -10.33 19.53
C ASP A 180 -5.97 -10.03 20.90
N ILE A 181 -5.74 -10.87 21.91
CA ILE A 181 -6.31 -10.70 23.26
C ILE A 181 -5.89 -9.36 23.86
N LYS A 182 -4.59 -9.03 23.76
CA LYS A 182 -4.06 -7.76 24.27
C LYS A 182 -4.56 -6.58 23.44
N ARG A 183 -4.74 -6.74 22.14
CA ARG A 183 -5.29 -5.69 21.28
C ARG A 183 -6.65 -5.24 21.78
N GLU A 184 -7.53 -6.16 22.16
CA GLU A 184 -8.82 -5.82 22.77
C GLU A 184 -8.67 -5.11 24.13
N THR A 185 -7.73 -5.55 24.97
CA THR A 185 -7.41 -4.90 26.26
C THR A 185 -6.99 -3.45 26.10
N TYR A 186 -6.15 -3.16 25.10
CA TYR A 186 -5.59 -1.83 24.85
C TYR A 186 -6.40 -0.99 23.85
N ALA A 187 -7.44 -1.56 23.21
CA ALA A 187 -8.38 -0.85 22.36
C ALA A 187 -9.43 -0.06 23.17
N GLN A 188 -8.97 0.70 24.15
CA GLN A 188 -9.79 1.54 25.02
C GLN A 188 -9.41 3.01 24.83
N LYS A 189 -10.37 3.91 25.11
CA LYS A 189 -10.19 5.36 24.92
C LYS A 189 -8.96 5.89 25.63
N GLU A 190 -8.66 5.35 26.81
CA GLU A 190 -7.57 5.82 27.65
C GLU A 190 -6.18 5.43 27.15
N PHE A 191 -6.09 4.62 26.11
CA PHE A 191 -4.85 4.38 25.36
C PHE A 191 -4.87 5.09 24.01
N VAL A 192 -5.97 4.98 23.26
CA VAL A 192 -6.07 5.52 21.90
C VAL A 192 -6.02 7.05 21.88
N GLU A 193 -6.74 7.72 22.79
CA GLU A 193 -6.81 9.18 22.83
C GLU A 193 -5.45 9.82 23.15
N PRO A 194 -4.70 9.38 24.18
CA PRO A 194 -3.36 9.92 24.43
C PRO A 194 -2.39 9.67 23.26
N LEU A 195 -2.46 8.51 22.59
CA LEU A 195 -1.63 8.24 21.41
C LEU A 195 -1.95 9.19 20.26
N LEU A 196 -3.23 9.46 19.99
CA LEU A 196 -3.65 10.45 19.00
C LEU A 196 -3.24 11.86 19.39
N GLU A 197 -3.34 12.23 20.67
CA GLU A 197 -2.92 13.54 21.15
C GLU A 197 -1.42 13.77 20.90
N ILE A 198 -0.59 12.77 21.17
CA ILE A 198 0.86 12.81 20.89
C ILE A 198 1.10 12.98 19.38
N VAL A 199 0.42 12.19 18.55
CA VAL A 199 0.53 12.25 17.07
C VAL A 199 0.03 13.57 16.49
N SER A 200 -0.90 14.24 17.15
CA SER A 200 -1.45 15.53 16.69
C SER A 200 -0.48 16.71 16.80
N LYS A 201 0.58 16.55 17.62
CA LYS A 201 1.61 17.57 17.87
C LYS A 201 2.62 17.61 16.72
N ASP A 202 3.27 18.76 16.53
CA ASP A 202 4.27 18.91 15.47
C ASP A 202 5.50 18.04 15.74
N ILE A 203 6.06 17.48 14.66
CA ILE A 203 7.25 16.65 14.75
C ILE A 203 8.47 17.54 15.01
N SER A 204 9.22 17.22 16.06
CA SER A 204 10.51 17.82 16.36
C SER A 204 11.57 16.72 16.52
N ALA A 205 12.85 17.10 16.52
CA ALA A 205 13.94 16.13 16.73
C ALA A 205 13.81 15.36 18.07
N GLY A 206 13.22 15.97 19.10
CA GLY A 206 13.00 15.32 20.40
C GLY A 206 11.74 14.46 20.48
N THR A 207 10.79 14.59 19.55
CA THR A 207 9.49 13.90 19.58
C THR A 207 9.31 12.89 18.45
N ALA A 208 10.19 12.87 17.45
CA ALA A 208 10.07 11.99 16.28
C ALA A 208 9.96 10.51 16.65
N GLU A 209 10.82 10.02 17.55
CA GLU A 209 10.80 8.61 17.98
C GLU A 209 9.53 8.26 18.76
N LEU A 210 9.04 9.16 19.61
CA LEU A 210 7.78 8.98 20.32
C LEU A 210 6.60 8.91 19.33
N VAL A 211 6.51 9.86 18.40
CA VAL A 211 5.48 9.88 17.35
C VAL A 211 5.52 8.59 16.53
N LYS A 212 6.72 8.10 16.21
CA LYS A 212 6.92 6.84 15.51
C LYS A 212 6.29 5.66 16.27
N GLN A 213 6.63 5.49 17.54
CA GLN A 213 6.08 4.41 18.35
C GLN A 213 4.56 4.57 18.57
N CYS A 214 4.04 5.80 18.66
CA CYS A 214 2.61 6.04 18.71
C CYS A 214 1.89 5.62 17.42
N CYS A 215 2.43 5.94 16.25
CA CYS A 215 1.88 5.50 14.97
C CYS A 215 1.82 3.97 14.91
N ARG A 216 2.90 3.31 15.34
CA ARG A 216 3.00 1.86 15.38
C ARG A 216 2.01 1.23 16.36
N ALA A 217 1.85 1.80 17.56
CA ALA A 217 0.85 1.37 18.53
C ALA A 217 -0.57 1.49 17.95
N LEU A 218 -0.93 2.65 17.40
CA LEU A 218 -2.24 2.87 16.77
C LEU A 218 -2.51 1.90 15.62
N GLY A 219 -1.51 1.66 14.78
CA GLY A 219 -1.62 0.73 13.67
C GLY A 219 -1.83 -0.71 14.11
N ASN A 220 -1.06 -1.18 15.10
CA ASN A 220 -1.23 -2.51 15.68
C ASN A 220 -2.59 -2.65 16.38
N LEU A 221 -3.06 -1.60 17.05
CA LEU A 221 -4.39 -1.54 17.65
C LEU A 221 -5.50 -1.59 16.58
N CYS A 222 -5.30 -1.02 15.40
CA CYS A 222 -6.27 -1.08 14.31
C CYS A 222 -6.36 -2.44 13.61
N CYS A 223 -5.34 -3.29 13.67
CA CYS A 223 -5.36 -4.54 12.91
C CYS A 223 -6.47 -5.44 13.47
N ASP A 224 -7.41 -5.88 12.64
CA ASP A 224 -8.56 -6.71 13.01
C ASP A 224 -9.28 -6.30 14.32
N CYS A 225 -9.42 -5.01 14.59
CA CYS A 225 -10.06 -4.52 15.82
C CYS A 225 -10.91 -3.27 15.55
N ASP A 226 -12.21 -3.48 15.36
CA ASP A 226 -13.16 -2.40 15.12
C ASP A 226 -13.33 -1.48 16.34
N THR A 227 -13.11 -1.97 17.56
CA THR A 227 -13.18 -1.12 18.77
C THR A 227 -12.16 0.02 18.69
N ALA A 228 -10.90 -0.29 18.38
CA ALA A 228 -9.86 0.73 18.21
C ALA A 228 -10.17 1.67 17.04
N ARG A 229 -10.60 1.12 15.89
CA ARG A 229 -10.96 1.93 14.72
C ARG A 229 -12.11 2.90 15.02
N ASN A 230 -13.15 2.46 15.72
CA ASN A 230 -14.27 3.32 16.10
C ASN A 230 -13.82 4.43 17.06
N ILE A 231 -12.97 4.14 18.04
CA ILE A 231 -12.44 5.17 18.93
C ILE A 231 -11.59 6.19 18.16
N ILE A 232 -10.77 5.75 17.20
CA ILE A 232 -10.00 6.65 16.33
C ILE A 232 -10.94 7.52 15.51
N LEU A 233 -12.00 6.95 14.93
CA LEU A 233 -12.99 7.68 14.15
C LEU A 233 -13.70 8.75 15.01
N ASP A 234 -14.16 8.38 16.20
CA ASP A 234 -14.86 9.26 17.14
C ASP A 234 -13.99 10.43 17.63
N ASN A 235 -12.66 10.26 17.60
CA ASN A 235 -11.68 11.25 18.06
C ASN A 235 -10.99 12.01 16.92
N ASN A 236 -11.64 12.13 15.76
CA ASN A 236 -11.11 12.84 14.59
C ASN A 236 -9.74 12.31 14.12
N GLY A 237 -9.49 11.03 14.36
CA GLY A 237 -8.23 10.36 14.02
C GLY A 237 -7.85 10.40 12.54
N PRO A 238 -8.78 10.23 11.57
CA PRO A 238 -8.48 10.38 10.15
C PRO A 238 -7.81 11.72 9.80
N ALA A 239 -8.37 12.83 10.27
CA ALA A 239 -7.81 14.16 10.04
C ALA A 239 -6.43 14.33 10.69
N ILE A 240 -6.26 13.84 11.92
CA ILE A 240 -4.99 13.89 12.66
C ILE A 240 -3.89 13.11 11.92
N LEU A 241 -4.19 11.87 11.52
CA LEU A 241 -3.26 10.99 10.82
C LEU A 241 -2.92 11.54 9.43
N LEU A 242 -3.89 12.10 8.71
CA LEU A 242 -3.62 12.69 7.40
C LEU A 242 -2.78 13.97 7.49
N LYS A 243 -3.01 14.82 8.51
CA LYS A 243 -2.16 15.97 8.79
C LYS A 243 -0.73 15.52 9.07
N LEU A 244 -0.54 14.50 9.91
CA LEU A 244 0.78 13.92 10.17
C LEU A 244 1.42 13.43 8.87
N LEU A 245 0.71 12.61 8.10
CA LEU A 245 1.22 12.05 6.85
C LEU A 245 1.64 13.15 5.86
N THR A 246 0.83 14.20 5.73
CA THR A 246 1.12 15.35 4.86
C THR A 246 2.38 16.09 5.30
N ASN A 247 2.56 16.29 6.61
CA ASN A 247 3.74 16.94 7.17
C ASN A 247 5.04 16.16 6.89
N THR A 248 4.96 14.82 6.79
CA THR A 248 6.13 13.98 6.45
C THR A 248 6.54 14.04 4.97
N LEU A 249 5.78 14.72 4.11
CA LEU A 249 6.11 14.83 2.69
C LEU A 249 7.26 15.81 2.41
N GLY A 250 7.55 16.73 3.33
CA GLY A 250 8.54 17.81 3.14
C GLY A 250 10.00 17.41 3.37
N ASP A 251 10.31 16.57 4.36
CA ASP A 251 11.66 16.07 4.66
C ASP A 251 11.75 14.57 4.33
N VAL A 252 12.20 14.28 3.11
CA VAL A 252 12.05 12.97 2.45
C VAL A 252 12.67 11.84 3.27
N GLU A 253 13.89 12.03 3.77
CA GLU A 253 14.67 10.99 4.44
C GLU A 253 14.39 10.94 5.94
N LYS A 254 14.37 12.09 6.63
CA LYS A 254 14.26 12.08 8.10
C LYS A 254 12.93 11.58 8.62
N LEU A 255 11.87 11.74 7.83
CA LEU A 255 10.50 11.40 8.23
C LEU A 255 9.94 10.20 7.47
N ALA A 256 10.77 9.47 6.71
CA ALA A 256 10.34 8.31 5.93
C ALA A 256 9.70 7.22 6.77
N GLU A 257 10.28 6.91 7.93
CA GLU A 257 9.75 5.86 8.81
C GLU A 257 8.40 6.26 9.42
N ILE A 258 8.25 7.51 9.85
CA ILE A 258 6.97 8.04 10.36
C ILE A 258 5.92 8.05 9.25
N ARG A 259 6.29 8.46 8.03
CA ARG A 259 5.42 8.44 6.85
C ARG A 259 4.89 7.03 6.58
N LEU A 260 5.79 6.05 6.51
CA LEU A 260 5.45 4.66 6.26
C LEU A 260 4.53 4.10 7.36
N LEU A 261 4.87 4.30 8.63
CA LEU A 261 4.06 3.82 9.75
C LEU A 261 2.68 4.49 9.79
N THR A 262 2.59 5.78 9.48
CA THR A 262 1.30 6.49 9.39
C THR A 262 0.45 5.92 8.24
N SER A 263 1.05 5.67 7.08
CA SER A 263 0.36 5.00 5.97
C SER A 263 -0.12 3.60 6.35
N LYS A 264 0.70 2.79 7.02
CA LYS A 264 0.29 1.46 7.49
C LYS A 264 -0.81 1.52 8.55
N THR A 265 -0.82 2.53 9.41
CA THR A 265 -1.93 2.78 10.35
C THR A 265 -3.23 3.10 9.62
N LEU A 266 -3.17 3.98 8.61
CA LEU A 266 -4.32 4.29 7.76
C LEU A 266 -4.81 3.07 6.97
N LEU A 267 -3.90 2.21 6.49
CA LEU A 267 -4.24 0.95 5.84
C LEU A 267 -5.00 0.02 6.79
N ASN A 268 -4.46 -0.25 7.97
CA ASN A 268 -5.12 -1.11 8.97
C ASN A 268 -6.49 -0.55 9.41
N PHE A 269 -6.62 0.78 9.42
CA PHE A 269 -7.88 1.48 9.69
C PHE A 269 -8.88 1.27 8.53
N ALA A 270 -8.48 1.50 7.28
CA ALA A 270 -9.32 1.37 6.09
C ALA A 270 -9.89 -0.05 5.92
N ILE A 271 -9.10 -1.08 6.25
CA ILE A 271 -9.50 -2.50 6.17
C ILE A 271 -10.77 -2.82 6.98
N GLY A 272 -11.11 -2.01 7.99
CA GLY A 272 -12.34 -2.20 8.76
C GLY A 272 -13.64 -2.04 7.94
N GLY A 273 -13.57 -1.53 6.72
CA GLY A 273 -14.68 -1.47 5.77
C GLY A 273 -15.03 -0.07 5.28
N LYS A 274 -16.16 0.03 4.58
CA LYS A 274 -16.65 1.24 3.89
C LYS A 274 -16.65 2.50 4.76
N GLN A 275 -17.20 2.44 5.98
CA GLN A 275 -17.27 3.60 6.88
C GLN A 275 -15.88 4.20 7.17
N PHE A 276 -14.88 3.35 7.44
CA PHE A 276 -13.52 3.80 7.74
C PHE A 276 -12.84 4.32 6.48
N SER A 277 -13.01 3.63 5.34
CA SER A 277 -12.47 4.08 4.05
C SER A 277 -13.06 5.43 3.62
N GLU A 278 -14.37 5.63 3.73
CA GLU A 278 -15.03 6.92 3.44
C GLU A 278 -14.48 8.04 4.31
N SER A 279 -14.21 7.79 5.60
CA SER A 279 -13.67 8.83 6.48
C SER A 279 -12.28 9.32 6.05
N ILE A 280 -11.36 8.42 5.65
CA ILE A 280 -10.02 8.85 5.18
C ILE A 280 -10.06 9.43 3.76
N VAL A 281 -11.02 8.99 2.92
CA VAL A 281 -11.26 9.58 1.60
C VAL A 281 -11.73 11.02 1.74
N ASN A 282 -12.68 11.30 2.64
CA ASN A 282 -13.19 12.65 2.90
C ASN A 282 -12.11 13.62 3.40
N GLU A 283 -11.10 13.11 4.11
CA GLU A 283 -9.97 13.93 4.54
C GLU A 283 -8.97 14.21 3.40
N GLY A 284 -8.98 13.42 2.32
CA GLY A 284 -8.09 13.59 1.16
C GLY A 284 -6.90 12.63 1.13
N VAL A 285 -7.04 11.40 1.69
CA VAL A 285 -5.96 10.41 1.67
C VAL A 285 -5.50 10.03 0.26
N ILE A 286 -6.42 10.03 -0.73
CA ILE A 286 -6.13 9.66 -2.12
C ILE A 286 -5.06 10.59 -2.73
N ASP A 287 -5.22 11.91 -2.54
CA ASP A 287 -4.26 12.91 -3.05
C ASP A 287 -2.88 12.76 -2.41
N VAL A 288 -2.85 12.38 -1.13
CA VAL A 288 -1.59 12.14 -0.40
C VAL A 288 -0.91 10.87 -0.90
N GLN A 289 -1.65 9.79 -1.14
CA GLN A 289 -1.09 8.58 -1.77
C GLN A 289 -0.56 8.88 -3.17
N HIS A 290 -1.27 9.68 -3.97
CA HIS A 290 -0.75 10.12 -5.27
C HIS A 290 0.57 10.89 -5.14
N LYS A 291 0.71 11.80 -4.18
CA LYS A 291 1.98 12.50 -3.94
C LYS A 291 3.11 11.54 -3.54
N ILE A 292 2.80 10.50 -2.77
CA ILE A 292 3.78 9.46 -2.40
C ILE A 292 4.21 8.69 -3.65
N LEU A 293 3.26 8.15 -4.42
CA LEU A 293 3.54 7.40 -5.65
C LEU A 293 4.30 8.23 -6.68
N LEU A 294 3.90 9.50 -6.87
CA LEU A 294 4.59 10.44 -7.76
C LEU A 294 6.05 10.62 -7.36
N ARG A 295 6.31 10.85 -6.07
CA ARG A 295 7.69 10.98 -5.59
C ARG A 295 8.49 9.70 -5.82
N GLU A 296 7.93 8.54 -5.51
CA GLU A 296 8.65 7.27 -5.69
C GLU A 296 8.93 6.99 -7.16
N SER A 297 7.96 7.23 -8.06
CA SER A 297 8.14 7.04 -9.51
C SER A 297 9.27 7.87 -10.13
N LEU A 298 9.66 8.97 -9.48
CA LEU A 298 10.75 9.84 -9.93
C LEU A 298 12.13 9.41 -9.42
N LYS A 299 12.20 8.43 -8.51
CA LYS A 299 13.47 7.90 -8.00
C LYS A 299 14.08 6.91 -8.99
N GLU A 300 15.41 6.83 -9.00
CA GLU A 300 16.13 5.78 -9.73
C GLU A 300 15.82 4.39 -9.16
N VAL A 301 15.64 4.30 -7.85
CA VAL A 301 15.23 3.09 -7.14
C VAL A 301 14.02 3.44 -6.27
N MET A 302 12.87 2.87 -6.61
CA MET A 302 11.65 3.00 -5.81
C MET A 302 11.80 2.30 -4.47
N ASN A 303 11.20 2.89 -3.42
CA ASN A 303 11.00 2.18 -2.18
C ASN A 303 9.75 1.30 -2.32
N ASP A 304 9.96 0.01 -2.63
CA ASP A 304 8.88 -0.97 -2.80
C ASP A 304 7.92 -1.00 -1.61
N GLU A 305 8.40 -0.80 -0.38
CA GLU A 305 7.53 -0.83 0.81
C GLU A 305 6.60 0.40 0.89
N GLU A 306 7.09 1.59 0.54
CA GLU A 306 6.27 2.80 0.47
C GLU A 306 5.27 2.73 -0.69
N VAL A 307 5.71 2.26 -1.86
CA VAL A 307 4.86 2.11 -3.04
C VAL A 307 3.77 1.07 -2.80
N THR A 308 4.13 -0.11 -2.30
CA THR A 308 3.17 -1.17 -1.95
C THR A 308 2.17 -0.66 -0.91
N THR A 309 2.62 0.00 0.16
CA THR A 309 1.69 0.53 1.18
C THR A 309 0.72 1.56 0.58
N ALA A 310 1.19 2.45 -0.29
CA ALA A 310 0.34 3.44 -0.93
C ALA A 310 -0.69 2.80 -1.88
N LEU A 311 -0.27 1.83 -2.69
CA LEU A 311 -1.17 1.07 -3.58
C LEU A 311 -2.19 0.26 -2.78
N LEU A 312 -1.80 -0.39 -1.69
CA LEU A 312 -2.70 -1.14 -0.82
C LEU A 312 -3.81 -0.27 -0.24
N ILE A 313 -3.50 0.97 0.16
CA ILE A 313 -4.53 1.90 0.64
C ILE A 313 -5.54 2.20 -0.48
N LEU A 314 -5.07 2.47 -1.70
CA LEU A 314 -5.93 2.73 -2.85
C LEU A 314 -6.79 1.50 -3.20
N SER A 315 -6.22 0.30 -3.22
CA SER A 315 -6.94 -0.96 -3.47
C SER A 315 -8.00 -1.22 -2.40
N VAL A 316 -7.67 -1.04 -1.10
CA VAL A 316 -8.65 -1.22 -0.02
C VAL A 316 -9.79 -0.21 -0.11
N ILE A 317 -9.52 1.03 -0.52
CA ILE A 317 -10.58 2.02 -0.77
C ILE A 317 -11.48 1.57 -1.92
N ASN A 318 -10.91 1.08 -3.02
CA ASN A 318 -11.66 0.54 -4.15
C ASN A 318 -12.53 -0.65 -3.74
N ASP A 319 -11.99 -1.60 -2.98
CA ASP A 319 -12.72 -2.79 -2.50
C ASP A 319 -13.89 -2.41 -1.59
N ASN A 320 -13.66 -1.45 -0.69
CA ASN A 320 -14.67 -1.02 0.26
C ASN A 320 -15.70 -0.06 -0.35
N ASN A 321 -15.35 0.63 -1.43
CA ASN A 321 -16.22 1.60 -2.08
C ASN A 321 -15.97 1.69 -3.60
N PRO A 322 -16.37 0.65 -4.38
CA PRO A 322 -16.07 0.56 -5.82
C PRO A 322 -16.74 1.67 -6.66
N GLU A 323 -17.76 2.31 -6.10
CA GLU A 323 -18.44 3.46 -6.72
C GLU A 323 -17.56 4.72 -6.76
N VAL A 324 -16.48 4.79 -5.98
CA VAL A 324 -15.59 5.95 -5.96
C VAL A 324 -14.73 5.95 -7.22
N LEU A 325 -15.03 6.88 -8.12
CA LEU A 325 -14.18 7.18 -9.26
C LEU A 325 -13.03 8.09 -8.81
N PHE A 326 -11.79 7.61 -8.94
CA PHE A 326 -10.62 8.43 -8.63
C PHE A 326 -10.36 9.45 -9.73
N GLU A 327 -9.75 10.57 -9.36
CA GLU A 327 -9.37 11.57 -10.34
C GLU A 327 -8.40 10.99 -11.38
N PRO A 328 -8.45 11.46 -12.65
CA PRO A 328 -7.64 10.92 -13.74
C PRO A 328 -6.14 10.82 -13.44
N HIS A 329 -5.62 11.76 -12.65
CA HIS A 329 -4.21 11.84 -12.32
C HIS A 329 -3.76 10.71 -11.38
N ILE A 330 -4.66 10.17 -10.55
CA ILE A 330 -4.38 9.02 -9.67
C ILE A 330 -4.15 7.75 -10.50
N ASN A 331 -5.05 7.46 -11.45
CA ASN A 331 -4.90 6.30 -12.32
C ASN A 331 -3.70 6.45 -13.27
N LYS A 332 -3.37 7.68 -13.65
CA LYS A 332 -2.17 7.97 -14.44
C LYS A 332 -0.88 7.65 -13.67
N ILE A 333 -0.75 8.08 -12.41
CA ILE A 333 0.47 7.76 -11.65
C ILE A 333 0.64 6.25 -11.45
N VAL A 334 -0.47 5.49 -11.32
CA VAL A 334 -0.40 4.02 -11.18
C VAL A 334 0.15 3.38 -12.47
N LEU A 335 -0.22 3.90 -13.65
CA LEU A 335 0.38 3.47 -14.92
C LEU A 335 1.88 3.82 -14.99
N GLU A 336 2.28 4.99 -14.51
CA GLU A 336 3.69 5.40 -14.46
C GLU A 336 4.49 4.50 -13.50
N VAL A 337 3.97 4.19 -12.31
CA VAL A 337 4.59 3.23 -11.38
C VAL A 337 4.73 1.84 -12.02
N LEU A 338 3.69 1.34 -12.72
CA LEU A 338 3.74 0.07 -13.45
C LEU A 338 4.82 0.07 -14.55
N GLN A 339 5.05 1.22 -15.20
CA GLN A 339 6.08 1.37 -16.21
C GLN A 339 7.50 1.28 -15.63
N GLU A 340 7.72 1.86 -14.45
CA GLU A 340 9.05 1.96 -13.86
C GLU A 340 9.39 0.75 -12.95
N THR A 341 8.41 0.04 -12.39
CA THR A 341 8.68 -0.99 -11.36
C THR A 341 9.23 -2.32 -11.86
N SER A 342 10.36 -2.77 -11.33
CA SER A 342 10.85 -4.14 -11.58
C SER A 342 10.18 -5.22 -10.71
N SER A 343 9.39 -4.81 -9.71
CA SER A 343 8.75 -5.68 -8.73
C SER A 343 7.46 -6.30 -9.30
N ILE A 344 7.34 -7.63 -9.17
CA ILE A 344 6.15 -8.37 -9.60
C ILE A 344 4.97 -8.01 -8.69
N GLU A 345 5.20 -7.89 -7.39
CA GLU A 345 4.19 -7.51 -6.39
C GLU A 345 3.62 -6.11 -6.66
N VAL A 346 4.50 -5.12 -6.90
CA VAL A 346 4.05 -3.76 -7.24
C VAL A 346 3.30 -3.76 -8.58
N SER A 347 3.75 -4.56 -9.56
CA SER A 347 3.04 -4.69 -10.83
C SER A 347 1.64 -5.28 -10.65
N GLU A 348 1.50 -6.31 -9.82
CA GLU A 348 0.22 -6.94 -9.47
C GLU A 348 -0.74 -5.94 -8.85
N LEU A 349 -0.29 -5.20 -7.84
CA LEU A 349 -1.07 -4.16 -7.18
C LEU A 349 -1.52 -3.05 -8.13
N CYS A 350 -0.65 -2.61 -9.04
CA CYS A 350 -1.01 -1.59 -10.04
C CYS A 350 -2.12 -2.10 -10.97
N VAL A 351 -2.02 -3.34 -11.43
CA VAL A 351 -3.01 -3.93 -12.34
C VAL A 351 -4.33 -4.20 -11.63
N GLU A 352 -4.30 -4.69 -10.39
CA GLU A 352 -5.48 -4.87 -9.56
C GLU A 352 -6.24 -3.55 -9.35
N HIS A 353 -5.54 -2.50 -8.92
CA HIS A 353 -6.10 -1.16 -8.76
C HIS A 353 -6.79 -0.68 -10.04
N LEU A 354 -6.10 -0.79 -11.18
CA LEU A 354 -6.63 -0.38 -12.48
C LEU A 354 -7.80 -1.23 -12.93
N LEU A 355 -7.84 -2.53 -12.60
CA LEU A 355 -8.94 -3.43 -12.93
C LEU A 355 -10.25 -2.96 -12.28
N ILE A 356 -10.21 -2.63 -10.99
CA ILE A 356 -11.39 -2.16 -10.26
C ILE A 356 -11.83 -0.78 -10.77
N GLN A 357 -10.89 0.16 -10.91
CA GLN A 357 -11.21 1.50 -11.44
C GLN A 357 -11.68 1.46 -12.90
N ALA A 358 -11.27 0.46 -13.69
CA ALA A 358 -11.74 0.27 -15.05
C ALA A 358 -13.20 -0.21 -15.13
N GLU A 359 -13.93 -0.38 -14.04
CA GLU A 359 -15.40 -0.44 -14.10
C GLU A 359 -16.00 0.88 -14.64
N HIS A 360 -15.32 2.00 -14.41
CA HIS A 360 -15.69 3.33 -14.90
C HIS A 360 -15.18 3.57 -16.34
N GLU A 361 -16.05 4.04 -17.24
CA GLU A 361 -15.72 4.26 -18.67
C GLU A 361 -14.63 5.30 -18.90
N GLU A 362 -14.56 6.30 -18.02
CA GLU A 362 -13.55 7.35 -18.02
C GLU A 362 -12.15 6.76 -17.80
N VAL A 363 -12.04 5.76 -16.93
CA VAL A 363 -10.78 5.07 -16.63
C VAL A 363 -10.38 4.16 -17.79
N LYS A 364 -11.32 3.41 -18.38
CA LYS A 364 -11.03 2.62 -19.60
C LYS A 364 -10.46 3.49 -20.71
N SER A 365 -11.11 4.64 -20.94
CA SER A 365 -10.69 5.62 -21.94
C SER A 365 -9.33 6.23 -21.61
N LEU A 366 -9.04 6.49 -20.34
CA LEU A 366 -7.74 6.97 -19.87
C LEU A 366 -6.65 5.92 -20.10
N VAL A 367 -6.85 4.68 -19.66
CA VAL A 367 -5.88 3.59 -19.84
C VAL A 367 -5.59 3.36 -21.32
N ALA A 368 -6.61 3.38 -22.19
CA ALA A 368 -6.40 3.27 -23.63
C ALA A 368 -5.58 4.45 -24.21
N ARG A 369 -5.87 5.68 -23.78
CA ARG A 369 -5.22 6.89 -24.28
C ARG A 369 -3.76 7.00 -23.83
N GLU A 370 -3.45 6.65 -22.59
CA GLU A 370 -2.09 6.70 -22.04
C GLU A 370 -1.23 5.48 -22.44
N GLY A 371 -1.74 4.61 -23.34
CA GLY A 371 -0.98 3.47 -23.84
C GLY A 371 -0.89 2.29 -22.86
N GLY A 372 -1.82 2.19 -21.92
CA GLY A 372 -1.82 1.16 -20.86
C GLY A 372 -1.88 -0.28 -21.39
N VAL A 373 -2.60 -0.53 -22.50
CA VAL A 373 -2.63 -1.87 -23.12
C VAL A 373 -1.23 -2.29 -23.60
N GLN A 374 -0.51 -1.37 -24.22
CA GLN A 374 0.85 -1.59 -24.70
C GLN A 374 1.81 -1.82 -23.55
N LEU A 375 1.68 -1.03 -22.50
CA LEU A 375 2.45 -1.16 -21.27
C LEU A 375 2.26 -2.55 -20.64
N LEU A 376 1.02 -3.00 -20.49
CA LEU A 376 0.70 -4.33 -19.95
C LEU A 376 1.33 -5.45 -20.79
N CYS A 377 1.20 -5.40 -22.12
CA CYS A 377 1.83 -6.38 -23.01
C CYS A 377 3.35 -6.41 -22.83
N ALA A 378 4.01 -5.23 -22.86
CA ALA A 378 5.45 -5.12 -22.71
C ALA A 378 5.92 -5.67 -21.35
N ARG A 379 5.16 -5.41 -20.27
CA ARG A 379 5.48 -5.93 -18.94
C ARG A 379 5.37 -7.45 -18.86
N LEU A 380 4.30 -8.05 -19.39
CA LEU A 380 4.15 -9.51 -19.42
C LEU A 380 5.23 -10.19 -20.27
N GLU A 381 5.58 -9.60 -21.42
CA GLU A 381 6.67 -10.10 -22.26
C GLU A 381 8.02 -10.06 -21.54
N GLY A 382 8.32 -8.95 -20.85
CA GLY A 382 9.54 -8.81 -20.04
C GLY A 382 9.64 -9.85 -18.93
N LEU A 383 8.57 -10.05 -18.15
CA LEU A 383 8.54 -11.04 -17.08
C LEU A 383 8.65 -12.48 -17.60
N ARG A 384 8.02 -12.79 -18.74
CA ARG A 384 8.17 -14.08 -19.43
C ARG A 384 9.60 -14.31 -19.91
N ALA A 385 10.26 -13.28 -20.45
CA ALA A 385 11.65 -13.36 -20.87
C ALA A 385 12.59 -13.63 -19.69
N ARG A 386 12.40 -12.96 -18.55
CA ARG A 386 13.15 -13.20 -17.30
C ARG A 386 12.96 -14.63 -16.79
N ARG A 387 11.73 -15.15 -16.82
CA ARG A 387 11.44 -16.56 -16.50
C ARG A 387 12.15 -17.52 -17.45
N ALA A 388 12.13 -17.26 -18.76
CA ALA A 388 12.82 -18.08 -19.74
C ALA A 388 14.36 -18.04 -19.59
N ALA A 389 14.91 -16.91 -19.12
CA ALA A 389 16.32 -16.77 -18.78
C ALA A 389 16.71 -17.45 -17.45
N GLY A 390 15.76 -17.99 -16.70
CA GLY A 390 16.00 -18.64 -15.41
C GLY A 390 16.19 -17.67 -14.23
N GLU A 391 15.89 -16.38 -14.41
CA GLU A 391 15.97 -15.37 -13.36
C GLU A 391 14.81 -15.44 -12.35
N LEU A 392 13.72 -16.11 -12.73
CA LEU A 392 12.55 -16.34 -11.91
C LEU A 392 12.39 -17.85 -11.71
N ALA A 393 12.47 -18.31 -10.45
CA ALA A 393 12.26 -19.71 -10.12
C ALA A 393 10.81 -20.13 -10.44
N ALA A 394 10.62 -21.37 -10.91
CA ALA A 394 9.30 -21.95 -11.13
C ALA A 394 8.92 -22.88 -9.96
N PRO A 395 7.64 -22.92 -9.52
CA PRO A 395 6.51 -22.09 -9.97
C PRO A 395 6.51 -20.68 -9.36
N HIS A 396 5.94 -19.70 -10.08
CA HIS A 396 5.81 -18.31 -9.61
C HIS A 396 4.32 -17.89 -9.69
N PRO A 397 3.51 -18.21 -8.66
CA PRO A 397 2.06 -18.01 -8.69
C PRO A 397 1.65 -16.54 -8.90
N GLU A 398 2.42 -15.59 -8.35
CA GLU A 398 2.19 -14.14 -8.48
C GLU A 398 2.30 -13.69 -9.95
N LEU A 399 3.25 -14.27 -10.70
CA LEU A 399 3.38 -13.98 -12.13
C LEU A 399 2.18 -14.50 -12.94
N ASP A 400 1.66 -15.68 -12.59
CA ASP A 400 0.50 -16.25 -13.25
C ASP A 400 -0.78 -15.46 -12.91
N ALA A 401 -0.91 -14.98 -11.66
CA ALA A 401 -1.99 -14.08 -11.22
C ALA A 401 -1.95 -12.73 -11.96
N LEU A 402 -0.80 -12.06 -11.98
CA LEU A 402 -0.56 -10.82 -12.71
C LEU A 402 -0.89 -10.98 -14.20
N ALA A 403 -0.46 -12.08 -14.84
CA ALA A 403 -0.74 -12.34 -16.25
C ALA A 403 -2.25 -12.45 -16.52
N LYS A 404 -3.00 -13.09 -15.62
CA LYS A 404 -4.45 -13.19 -15.71
C LYS A 404 -5.10 -11.81 -15.56
N GLN A 405 -4.80 -11.08 -14.48
CA GLN A 405 -5.37 -9.76 -14.23
C GLN A 405 -5.08 -8.77 -15.37
N ALA A 406 -3.86 -8.80 -15.91
CA ALA A 406 -3.47 -7.95 -17.03
C ALA A 406 -4.27 -8.30 -18.31
N CYS A 407 -4.53 -9.58 -18.57
CA CYS A 407 -5.40 -9.99 -19.68
C CYS A 407 -6.84 -9.53 -19.46
N ASP A 408 -7.37 -9.66 -18.24
CA ASP A 408 -8.72 -9.21 -17.89
C ASP A 408 -8.87 -7.69 -18.08
N LEU A 409 -7.90 -6.90 -17.62
CA LEU A 409 -7.86 -5.46 -17.83
C LEU A 409 -7.79 -5.09 -19.32
N ILE A 410 -6.97 -5.78 -20.11
CA ILE A 410 -6.92 -5.58 -21.57
C ILE A 410 -8.30 -5.84 -22.18
N VAL A 411 -8.98 -6.93 -21.81
CA VAL A 411 -10.31 -7.24 -22.33
C VAL A 411 -11.31 -6.17 -21.93
N ILE A 412 -11.31 -5.72 -20.67
CA ILE A 412 -12.20 -4.65 -20.17
C ILE A 412 -12.01 -3.36 -20.98
N VAL A 413 -10.77 -2.93 -21.17
CA VAL A 413 -10.44 -1.72 -21.92
C VAL A 413 -10.86 -1.84 -23.40
N LEU A 414 -10.68 -3.01 -24.02
CA LEU A 414 -11.03 -3.24 -25.42
C LEU A 414 -12.52 -3.42 -25.68
N THR A 415 -13.27 -3.85 -24.68
CA THR A 415 -14.72 -4.08 -24.80
C THR A 415 -15.56 -2.90 -24.32
N GLY A 416 -15.02 -2.00 -23.48
CA GLY A 416 -15.74 -0.85 -22.92
C GLY A 416 -16.02 0.31 -23.89
N GLY A 417 -15.27 0.47 -24.98
CA GLY A 417 -15.49 1.59 -25.90
C GLY A 417 -15.09 1.31 -27.34
N GLY A 418 -15.55 2.14 -28.28
CA GLY A 418 -15.31 2.04 -29.74
C GLY A 418 -13.84 2.15 -30.20
N TRP A 419 -12.88 1.84 -29.33
CA TRP A 419 -11.44 1.85 -29.52
C TRP A 419 -10.90 0.67 -30.33
N TRP A 420 -11.77 -0.27 -30.74
CA TRP A 420 -11.43 -1.34 -31.69
C TRP A 420 -10.62 -0.84 -32.88
N SER A 421 -10.94 0.34 -33.42
CA SER A 421 -10.24 0.91 -34.58
C SER A 421 -8.81 1.41 -34.27
N GLN A 422 -8.53 1.81 -33.03
CA GLN A 422 -7.19 2.23 -32.61
C GLN A 422 -6.34 1.02 -32.20
N TRP A 423 -6.93 0.08 -31.45
CA TRP A 423 -6.28 -1.19 -31.14
C TRP A 423 -5.97 -1.98 -32.40
N TRP A 424 -6.90 -2.06 -33.36
CA TRP A 424 -6.66 -2.73 -34.65
C TRP A 424 -5.56 -2.05 -35.47
N ARG A 425 -5.40 -0.72 -35.37
CA ARG A 425 -4.29 0.01 -35.99
C ARG A 425 -2.96 -0.33 -35.31
N TRP A 426 -2.95 -0.37 -33.98
CA TRP A 426 -1.78 -0.74 -33.19
C TRP A 426 -1.38 -2.21 -33.40
N TRP A 427 -2.32 -3.16 -33.33
CA TRP A 427 -2.12 -4.58 -33.60
C TRP A 427 -1.54 -4.81 -35.01
N ARG A 428 -2.07 -4.10 -36.02
CA ARG A 428 -1.50 -4.13 -37.38
C ARG A 428 -0.10 -3.53 -37.47
N TRP A 429 0.21 -2.52 -36.67
CA TRP A 429 1.56 -1.94 -36.59
C TRP A 429 2.54 -2.91 -35.90
N TRP A 430 2.10 -3.56 -34.81
CA TRP A 430 2.87 -4.56 -34.07
C TRP A 430 3.15 -5.82 -34.90
N GLN A 431 2.16 -6.36 -35.64
CA GLN A 431 2.37 -7.46 -36.59
C GLN A 431 3.37 -7.13 -37.70
N ARG A 432 3.59 -5.86 -38.00
CA ARG A 432 4.60 -5.41 -38.98
C ARG A 432 5.99 -5.23 -38.36
N GLY A 433 6.19 -5.67 -37.12
CA GLY A 433 7.49 -5.68 -36.45
C GLY A 433 7.98 -4.30 -35.99
N GLY A 434 7.07 -3.33 -35.80
CA GLY A 434 7.39 -2.05 -35.17
C GLY A 434 8.48 -1.22 -35.87
N LYS A 435 8.75 -1.46 -37.16
CA LYS A 435 9.71 -0.65 -37.92
C LYS A 435 8.97 0.51 -38.57
N GLY A 436 9.26 1.72 -38.07
CA GLY A 436 8.99 2.98 -38.78
C GLY A 436 9.79 3.06 -40.07
#